data_AF-A0A1R0GN20-F1
#
_entry.id   AF-A0A1R0GN20-F1
#
_cell.length_a   1.000
_cell.length_b   1.000
_cell.length_c   1.000
_cell.angle_alpha   90.00
_cell.angle_beta   90.00
_cell.angle_gamma   90.00
#
_symmetry.space_group_name_H-M   'P 1'
#
loop_
_entity.id
_entity.type
_entity.pdbx_description
1 polymer ?
#
loop_
_entity_poly.entity_id
_entity_poly.type
_entity_poly.pdbx_seq_one_letter_code
_entity_poly.pdbx_strand_id
1 'polypeptide(L)'
;MAKLEMEKRYNKRHRAVRYNIGDYVLLKRETADGLNNSLALSSNYTGPYRVAKKIGRVSYRISRTDEDGYTTQITAHIRRLRPYNSRDCTALMGEEDDVTPISSQDSDILTRPMISRDSQLSNDTSCNAIGQVEHEVMTSRDSIG
;
A
#
# COMPACT_ATOMS: atom_id res chain seq x y z
N MET A 1 -39.29 1.05 -7.49
CA MET A 1 -38.12 0.39 -8.11
C MET A 1 -36.80 1.14 -7.87
N ALA A 2 -36.71 2.46 -8.12
CA ALA A 2 -35.45 3.22 -7.99
C ALA A 2 -34.74 3.13 -6.62
N LYS A 3 -35.48 3.14 -5.50
CA LYS A 3 -34.92 3.03 -4.15
C LYS A 3 -34.13 1.74 -3.92
N LEU A 4 -34.66 0.61 -4.39
CA LEU A 4 -34.04 -0.71 -4.25
C LEU A 4 -32.75 -0.80 -5.08
N GLU A 5 -32.75 -0.17 -6.26
CA GLU A 5 -31.58 -0.15 -7.12
C GLU A 5 -30.45 0.71 -6.53
N MET A 6 -30.79 1.86 -5.93
CA MET A 6 -29.84 2.68 -5.17
C MET A 6 -29.26 1.92 -3.97
N GLU A 7 -30.09 1.23 -3.21
CA GLU A 7 -29.66 0.43 -2.06
C GLU A 7 -28.73 -0.71 -2.48
N LYS A 8 -29.05 -1.42 -3.56
CA LYS A 8 -28.19 -2.48 -4.13
C LYS A 8 -26.83 -1.93 -4.54
N ARG A 9 -26.78 -0.75 -5.17
CA ARG A 9 -25.52 -0.07 -5.54
C ARG A 9 -24.73 0.36 -4.31
N TYR A 10 -25.40 0.86 -3.26
CA TYR A 10 -24.76 1.25 -2.00
C TYR A 10 -24.16 0.03 -1.27
N ASN A 11 -24.95 -1.02 -1.06
CA ASN A 11 -24.54 -2.23 -0.37
C ASN A 11 -23.36 -2.93 -1.06
N LYS A 12 -23.29 -2.87 -2.41
CA LYS A 12 -22.16 -3.42 -3.18
C LYS A 12 -20.81 -2.75 -2.81
N ARG A 13 -20.81 -1.46 -2.48
CA ARG A 13 -19.60 -0.70 -2.12
C ARG A 13 -19.36 -0.65 -0.60
N HIS A 14 -20.39 -0.88 0.20
CA HIS A 14 -20.31 -0.80 1.64
C HIS A 14 -19.58 -2.03 2.22
N ARG A 15 -18.42 -1.81 2.85
CA ARG A 15 -17.72 -2.86 3.59
C ARG A 15 -18.20 -2.88 5.04
N ALA A 16 -18.92 -3.94 5.43
CA ALA A 16 -19.34 -4.15 6.81
C ALA A 16 -18.16 -4.65 7.68
N VAL A 17 -17.32 -3.72 8.13
CA VAL A 17 -16.21 -4.04 9.05
C VAL A 17 -16.77 -4.33 10.43
N ARG A 18 -16.33 -5.42 11.05
CA ARG A 18 -16.63 -5.78 12.44
C ARG A 18 -15.41 -6.47 13.03
N TYR A 19 -15.22 -6.33 14.34
CA TYR A 19 -14.16 -6.98 15.09
C TYR A 19 -14.77 -7.76 16.25
N ASN A 20 -14.17 -8.90 16.57
CA ASN A 20 -14.53 -9.75 17.69
C ASN A 20 -13.56 -9.53 18.86
N ILE A 21 -13.94 -10.01 20.04
CA ILE A 21 -13.09 -9.96 21.22
C ILE A 21 -11.91 -10.92 20.98
N GLY A 22 -10.70 -10.43 21.20
CA GLY A 22 -9.46 -11.18 20.96
C GLY A 22 -8.76 -10.85 19.65
N ASP A 23 -9.43 -10.20 18.69
CA ASP A 23 -8.83 -9.81 17.41
C ASP A 23 -7.70 -8.79 17.63
N TYR A 24 -6.65 -8.87 16.80
CA TYR A 24 -5.60 -7.86 16.77
C TYR A 24 -5.93 -6.77 15.76
N VAL A 25 -5.84 -5.52 16.21
CA VAL A 25 -6.17 -4.33 15.43
C VAL A 25 -5.13 -3.24 15.62
N LEU A 26 -4.93 -2.44 14.58
CA LEU A 26 -4.12 -1.23 14.62
C LEU A 26 -4.98 -0.01 14.91
N LEU A 27 -4.48 0.91 15.74
CA LEU A 27 -5.16 2.17 16.07
C LEU A 27 -4.60 3.33 15.25
N LYS A 28 -5.46 4.08 14.57
CA LYS A 28 -5.09 5.32 13.86
C LYS A 28 -4.71 6.42 14.86
N ARG A 29 -3.55 7.04 14.66
CA ARG A 29 -3.08 8.24 15.37
C ARG A 29 -3.97 9.44 15.04
N GLU A 30 -4.23 10.27 16.04
CA GLU A 30 -4.79 11.60 15.84
C GLU A 30 -3.62 12.56 15.71
N THR A 31 -3.34 13.02 14.50
CA THR A 31 -2.43 14.13 14.28
C THR A 31 -3.24 15.41 14.51
N ALA A 32 -2.81 16.23 15.48
CA ALA A 32 -3.24 17.61 15.51
C ALA A 32 -2.54 18.34 14.36
N ASP A 33 -3.28 19.14 13.58
CA ASP A 33 -2.72 19.98 12.53
C ASP A 33 -1.62 20.86 13.14
N GLY A 34 -0.35 20.54 12.85
CA GLY A 34 0.81 21.31 13.31
C GLY A 34 1.86 20.55 14.11
N LEU A 35 1.59 19.34 14.62
CA LEU A 35 2.58 18.54 15.37
C LEU A 35 3.19 17.45 14.49
N ASN A 36 4.30 17.83 13.85
CA ASN A 36 5.35 16.94 13.32
C ASN A 36 4.93 15.96 12.22
N ASN A 37 4.75 16.50 11.01
CA ASN A 37 4.93 15.77 9.74
C ASN A 37 6.38 15.28 9.50
N SER A 38 7.27 15.35 10.51
CA SER A 38 8.70 14.99 10.41
C SER A 38 8.95 13.50 10.14
N LEU A 39 7.91 12.69 10.06
CA LEU A 39 7.99 11.26 9.87
C LEU A 39 7.26 10.89 8.59
N ALA A 40 7.67 11.51 7.47
CA ALA A 40 7.07 11.38 6.14
C ALA A 40 6.86 9.92 5.69
N LEU A 41 7.65 8.99 6.24
CA LEU A 41 7.60 7.55 5.95
C LEU A 41 7.03 6.69 7.09
N SER A 42 6.53 7.28 8.17
CA SER A 42 5.94 6.49 9.25
C SER A 42 4.51 6.08 9.02
N SER A 43 4.15 4.95 9.63
CA SER A 43 2.76 4.55 9.72
C SER A 43 1.97 5.51 10.60
N ASN A 44 0.83 5.95 10.08
CA ASN A 44 -0.22 6.66 10.83
C ASN A 44 -0.96 5.77 11.84
N TYR A 45 -0.61 4.49 11.92
CA TYR A 45 -1.23 3.52 12.81
C TYR A 45 -0.22 2.99 13.83
N THR A 46 -0.66 2.91 15.08
CA THR A 46 0.11 2.39 16.19
C THR A 46 -0.35 0.98 16.53
N GLY A 47 0.63 0.11 16.80
CA GLY A 47 0.57 -1.13 17.58
C GLY A 47 -0.41 -2.21 17.12
N PRO A 48 -0.10 -3.50 17.33
CA PRO A 48 -1.15 -4.49 17.49
C PRO A 48 -1.79 -4.30 18.87
N TYR A 49 -3.05 -3.85 18.90
CA TYR A 49 -3.89 -3.87 20.09
C TYR A 49 -4.84 -5.06 20.03
N ARG A 50 -5.14 -5.65 21.18
CA ARG A 50 -6.16 -6.70 21.28
C ARG A 50 -7.52 -6.08 21.58
N VAL A 51 -8.57 -6.50 20.89
CA VAL A 51 -9.93 -6.07 21.20
C VAL A 51 -10.36 -6.73 22.52
N ALA A 52 -10.51 -5.92 23.57
CA ALA A 52 -10.88 -6.39 24.91
C ALA A 52 -12.40 -6.48 25.10
N LYS A 53 -13.15 -5.50 24.59
CA LYS A 53 -14.61 -5.46 24.73
C LYS A 53 -15.27 -4.71 23.58
N LYS A 54 -16.42 -5.18 23.14
CA LYS A 54 -17.31 -4.43 22.26
C LYS A 54 -18.25 -3.57 23.10
N ILE A 55 -18.11 -2.25 23.01
CA ILE A 55 -18.92 -1.29 23.79
C ILE A 55 -20.24 -1.01 23.06
N GLY A 56 -20.20 -0.89 21.73
CA GLY A 56 -21.39 -0.63 20.92
C GLY A 56 -21.26 -1.14 19.49
N ARG A 57 -22.13 -0.65 18.60
CA ARG A 57 -22.10 -1.03 17.17
C ARG A 57 -20.79 -0.64 16.49
N VAL A 58 -20.26 0.53 16.87
CA VAL A 58 -19.09 1.14 16.22
C VAL A 58 -17.96 1.47 17.18
N SER A 59 -18.11 1.21 18.49
CA SER A 59 -17.11 1.56 19.50
C SER A 59 -16.58 0.30 20.18
N TYR A 60 -15.26 0.19 20.24
CA TYR A 60 -14.55 -0.95 20.80
C TYR A 60 -13.56 -0.47 21.85
N ARG A 61 -13.40 -1.26 22.91
CA ARG A 61 -12.32 -1.12 23.88
C ARG A 61 -11.20 -2.03 23.45
N ILE A 62 -10.03 -1.45 23.23
CA ILE A 62 -8.81 -2.15 22.83
C ILE A 62 -7.80 -2.05 23.96
N SER A 63 -6.98 -3.08 24.13
CA SER A 63 -5.95 -3.13 25.15
C SER A 63 -4.63 -3.60 24.57
N ARG A 64 -3.54 -3.05 25.09
CA ARG A 64 -2.18 -3.54 24.87
C ARG A 64 -1.55 -3.80 26.24
N THR A 65 -0.92 -4.95 26.39
CA THR A 65 -0.10 -5.28 27.55
C THR A 65 1.34 -5.04 27.16
N ASP A 66 2.03 -4.21 27.92
CA ASP A 66 3.45 -3.96 27.74
C ASP A 66 4.26 -5.01 28.52
N GLU A 67 5.57 -5.11 28.24
CA GLU A 67 6.47 -6.10 28.87
C GLU A 67 6.53 -5.94 30.40
N ASP A 68 6.36 -4.70 30.87
CA ASP A 68 6.31 -4.33 32.30
C ASP A 68 5.00 -4.75 32.99
N GLY A 69 4.06 -5.39 32.28
CA GLY A 69 2.78 -5.86 32.81
C GLY A 69 1.69 -4.79 32.91
N TYR A 70 2.00 -3.53 32.59
CA TYR A 70 0.98 -2.48 32.51
C TYR A 70 0.07 -2.70 31.30
N THR A 71 -1.24 -2.62 31.52
CA THR A 71 -2.24 -2.74 30.45
C THR A 71 -2.81 -1.38 30.08
N THR A 72 -2.48 -0.88 28.89
CA THR A 72 -3.09 0.35 28.35
C THR A 72 -4.42 0.00 27.71
N GLN A 73 -5.52 0.62 28.16
CA GLN A 73 -6.85 0.47 27.57
C GLN A 73 -7.31 1.76 26.88
N ILE A 74 -7.80 1.65 25.65
CA ILE A 74 -8.27 2.77 24.86
C ILE A 74 -9.65 2.43 24.29
N THR A 75 -10.56 3.39 24.30
CA THR A 75 -11.83 3.28 23.57
C THR A 75 -11.71 3.97 22.23
N ALA A 76 -11.98 3.24 21.14
CA ALA A 76 -11.84 3.76 19.79
C ALA A 76 -13.06 3.43 18.93
N HIS A 77 -13.38 4.35 18.02
CA HIS A 77 -14.39 4.15 16.99
C HIS A 77 -13.83 3.24 15.87
N ILE A 78 -14.68 2.40 15.28
CA ILE A 78 -14.33 1.38 14.27
C ILE A 78 -13.60 1.97 13.06
N ARG A 79 -13.90 3.24 12.70
CA ARG A 79 -13.23 3.98 11.63
C ARG A 79 -11.73 4.20 11.89
N ARG A 80 -11.31 4.23 13.16
CA ARG A 80 -9.91 4.38 13.56
C ARG A 80 -9.20 3.04 13.68
N LEU A 81 -9.90 1.92 13.53
CA LEU A 81 -9.33 0.57 13.67
C LEU A 81 -9.07 -0.05 12.30
N ARG A 82 -7.90 -0.68 12.15
CA ARG A 82 -7.57 -1.54 11.01
C ARG A 82 -7.27 -2.95 11.50
N PRO A 83 -7.57 -4.00 10.73
CA PRO A 83 -7.13 -5.34 11.07
C PRO A 83 -5.59 -5.38 11.07
N TYR A 84 -5.02 -6.08 12.05
CA TYR A 84 -3.59 -6.36 12.08
C TYR A 84 -3.33 -7.67 11.33
N ASN A 85 -2.51 -7.60 10.27
CA ASN A 85 -2.03 -8.79 9.58
C ASN A 85 -0.68 -9.16 10.18
N SER A 86 -0.60 -10.28 10.92
CA SER A 86 0.68 -10.77 11.41
C SER A 86 1.53 -11.24 10.23
N ARG A 87 2.85 -11.10 10.35
CA ARG A 87 3.82 -11.63 9.39
C ARG A 87 4.12 -13.12 9.60
N ASP A 88 3.58 -13.71 10.68
CA ASP A 88 3.87 -15.10 11.08
C ASP A 88 3.20 -16.16 10.20
N CYS A 89 2.47 -15.76 9.15
CA CYS A 89 2.22 -16.66 8.05
C CYS A 89 3.53 -16.77 7.25
N THR A 90 4.42 -17.65 7.72
CA THR A 90 5.21 -18.49 6.83
C THR A 90 4.22 -19.11 5.86
N ALA A 91 3.90 -18.39 4.79
CA ALA A 91 3.40 -19.02 3.59
C ALA A 91 4.38 -20.14 3.36
N LEU A 92 3.92 -21.40 3.46
CA LEU A 92 4.71 -22.56 3.10
C LEU A 92 5.24 -22.23 1.70
N MET A 93 6.53 -21.90 1.62
CA MET A 93 7.16 -21.34 0.44
C MET A 93 7.33 -22.49 -0.55
N GLY A 94 6.23 -22.92 -1.17
CA GLY A 94 6.19 -24.18 -1.92
C GLY A 94 6.35 -25.37 -0.99
N GLU A 95 5.54 -26.39 -1.19
CA GLU A 95 5.98 -27.74 -0.88
C GLU A 95 7.22 -28.00 -1.75
N GLU A 96 8.27 -28.56 -1.17
CA GLU A 96 9.47 -28.97 -1.90
C GLU A 96 9.06 -30.17 -2.76
N ASP A 97 8.40 -29.93 -3.89
CA ASP A 97 8.14 -30.98 -4.88
C ASP A 97 9.50 -31.55 -5.28
N ASP A 98 9.70 -32.82 -4.91
CA ASP A 98 10.86 -33.67 -5.13
C ASP A 98 11.75 -33.22 -6.30
N VAL A 99 12.90 -32.60 -5.99
CA VAL A 99 14.01 -32.57 -6.93
C VAL A 99 14.53 -34.00 -7.02
N THR A 100 13.97 -34.79 -7.95
CA THR A 100 14.63 -36.01 -8.40
C THR A 100 16.05 -35.63 -8.83
N PRO A 101 17.11 -36.21 -8.26
CA PRO A 101 18.45 -36.00 -8.74
C PRO A 101 18.47 -36.44 -10.20
N ILE A 102 18.84 -35.52 -11.09
CA ILE A 102 19.06 -35.84 -12.49
C ILE A 102 20.15 -36.90 -12.52
N SER A 103 19.75 -38.15 -12.73
CA SER A 103 20.66 -39.27 -12.91
C SER A 103 21.61 -38.92 -14.03
N SER A 104 22.88 -39.15 -13.77
CA SER A 104 24.07 -38.77 -14.53
C SER A 104 24.14 -39.43 -15.91
N GLN A 105 23.17 -39.21 -16.79
CA GLN A 105 23.17 -39.68 -18.18
C GLN A 105 22.44 -38.67 -19.05
N ASP A 106 23.08 -37.53 -19.33
CA ASP A 106 22.86 -36.71 -20.52
C ASP A 106 24.02 -35.71 -20.61
N SER A 107 25.20 -36.21 -20.98
CA SER A 107 26.43 -35.44 -21.17
C SER A 107 26.50 -34.69 -22.50
N ASP A 108 25.38 -34.45 -23.18
CA ASP A 108 25.37 -34.03 -24.59
C ASP A 108 24.62 -32.70 -24.85
N ILE A 109 24.60 -31.76 -23.90
CA ILE A 109 24.35 -30.34 -24.23
C ILE A 109 25.67 -29.58 -24.18
N LEU A 110 26.59 -30.02 -25.04
CA LEU A 110 27.82 -29.33 -25.37
C LEU A 110 27.47 -28.11 -26.25
N THR A 111 27.70 -26.92 -25.71
CA THR A 111 28.07 -25.70 -26.45
C THR A 111 27.09 -25.21 -27.53
N ARG A 112 26.08 -24.43 -27.11
CA ARG A 112 25.58 -23.34 -27.96
C ARG A 112 26.17 -22.02 -27.46
N PRO A 113 27.01 -21.32 -28.24
CA PRO A 113 27.50 -20.01 -27.84
C PRO A 113 26.33 -19.01 -27.77
N MET A 114 26.44 -18.04 -26.86
CA MET A 114 25.51 -16.91 -26.79
C MET A 114 25.54 -16.16 -28.12
N ILE A 115 24.46 -16.26 -28.90
CA ILE A 115 24.25 -15.37 -30.03
C ILE A 115 23.92 -14.00 -29.43
N SER A 116 24.91 -13.11 -29.40
CA SER A 116 24.70 -11.69 -29.08
C SER A 116 23.67 -11.12 -30.05
N ARG A 117 22.61 -10.50 -29.52
CA ARG A 117 21.54 -9.85 -30.31
C ARG A 117 21.87 -8.40 -30.64
N ASP A 118 23.13 -8.00 -30.58
CA ASP A 118 23.52 -6.63 -30.95
C ASP A 118 23.85 -6.60 -32.45
N SER A 119 22.81 -6.60 -33.26
CA SER A 119 22.91 -6.17 -34.65
C SER A 119 21.70 -5.32 -35.02
N GLN A 120 21.99 -4.04 -35.23
CA GLN A 120 21.20 -3.03 -35.94
C GLN A 120 20.06 -2.34 -35.17
N LEU A 121 20.44 -1.41 -34.30
CA LEU A 121 19.70 -0.15 -34.15
C LEU A 121 20.62 1.01 -34.55
N SER A 122 20.96 1.06 -35.83
CA SER A 122 21.23 2.36 -36.47
C SER A 122 19.86 3.02 -36.62
N ASN A 123 19.59 3.99 -35.75
CA ASN A 123 18.63 5.04 -36.00
C ASN A 123 19.23 6.29 -35.35
N ASP A 124 20.08 6.95 -36.11
CA ASP A 124 20.46 8.34 -35.87
C ASP A 124 19.18 9.18 -35.90
N THR A 125 18.51 9.25 -34.75
CA THR A 125 17.45 10.22 -34.56
C THR A 125 18.17 11.53 -34.27
N SER A 126 18.52 12.23 -35.34
CA SER A 126 19.01 13.61 -35.29
C SER A 126 18.08 14.43 -34.40
N CYS A 127 18.61 14.95 -33.30
CA CYS A 127 17.93 15.92 -32.45
C CYS A 127 17.76 17.22 -33.24
N ASN A 128 16.75 17.28 -34.09
CA ASN A 128 16.39 18.53 -34.74
C ASN A 128 15.90 19.49 -33.65
N ALA A 129 16.71 20.53 -33.47
CA ALA A 129 16.48 21.64 -32.57
C ALA A 129 15.04 22.14 -32.70
N ILE A 130 14.36 22.24 -31.55
CA ILE A 130 13.09 22.94 -31.43
C ILE A 130 13.33 24.35 -31.96
N GLY A 131 12.61 24.66 -33.04
CA GLY A 131 12.72 25.90 -33.77
C GLY A 131 12.62 27.11 -32.86
N GLN A 132 13.47 28.09 -33.18
CA GLN A 132 13.38 29.47 -32.75
C GLN A 132 11.94 29.95 -32.97
N VAL A 133 11.23 30.30 -31.89
CA VAL A 133 10.07 31.18 -32.00
C VAL A 133 10.59 32.58 -31.69
N GLU A 134 10.52 33.39 -32.72
CA GLU A 134 10.96 34.78 -32.75
C GLU A 134 10.28 35.60 -31.66
N HIS A 135 11.03 36.58 -31.18
CA HIS A 135 10.56 37.63 -30.29
C HIS A 135 9.47 38.47 -30.99
N GLU A 136 8.27 38.53 -30.42
CA GLU A 136 7.40 39.70 -30.61
C GLU A 136 7.32 40.51 -29.32
N VAL A 137 7.98 41.66 -29.39
CA VAL A 137 7.89 42.76 -28.44
C VAL A 137 6.51 43.41 -28.62
N MET A 138 5.64 43.31 -27.62
CA MET A 138 4.47 44.19 -27.53
C MET A 138 4.76 45.26 -26.48
N THR A 139 5.44 46.33 -26.92
CA THR A 139 5.30 47.63 -26.28
C THR A 139 3.89 48.13 -26.51
N SER A 140 3.16 48.47 -25.46
CA SER A 140 2.34 49.67 -25.45
C SER A 140 2.05 50.11 -24.02
N ARG A 141 2.55 51.31 -23.74
CA ARG A 141 2.05 52.21 -22.70
C ARG A 141 0.57 52.43 -22.96
N ASP A 142 -0.23 52.56 -21.90
CA ASP A 142 -1.21 53.64 -21.81
C ASP A 142 -1.48 53.94 -20.34
N SER A 143 -1.13 55.18 -19.99
CA SER A 143 -1.58 55.90 -18.82
C SER A 143 -3.08 56.19 -18.93
N ILE A 144 -3.68 56.55 -17.78
CA ILE A 144 -4.73 57.57 -17.55
C ILE A 144 -5.81 57.02 -16.61
N GLY A 145 -6.01 57.71 -15.49
CA GLY A 145 -7.19 57.60 -14.62
C GLY A 145 -6.86 57.70 -13.16
#